data_AF-A0A3D8P713-F1
#
_entry.id   AF-A0A3D8P713-F1
#
_cell.length_a   1.000
_cell.length_b   1.000
_cell.length_c   1.000
_cell.angle_alpha   90.00
_cell.angle_beta   90.00
_cell.angle_gamma   90.00
#
_symmetry.space_group_name_H-M   'P 1'
#
loop_
_entity.id
_entity.type
_entity.pdbx_description
1 polymer ?
#
loop_
_entity_poly.entity_id
_entity_poly.type
_entity_poly.pdbx_seq_one_letter_code
_entity_poly.pdbx_strand_id
1 'polypeptide(L)'
;MGGTWTGVQESEDGGITWKKLNVPAENRIFGLAYNPDTDELVAMGRNVFSSWRQGIGEDLRAKGGLEKQEFYAGAPYTQPWFDPARRAILVPVLCYSEGDQRRLILFSFRQGEVERLAELSLDKEPIYVGRSEGHLYVATAGPRGGKLYLLSLSRGS
;
A
#
# COMPACT_ATOMS: atom_id res chain seq x y z
N MET A 1 4.52 30.29 13.48
CA MET A 1 5.20 29.00 13.25
C MET A 1 4.46 28.29 12.13
N GLY A 2 5.02 28.28 10.92
CA GLY A 2 4.42 27.62 9.76
C GLY A 2 4.99 26.21 9.62
N GLY A 3 4.33 25.23 10.20
CA GLY A 3 4.71 23.82 10.06
C GLY A 3 4.21 23.29 8.71
N THR A 4 5.03 23.31 7.67
CA THR A 4 4.77 22.45 6.50
C THR A 4 5.25 21.05 6.86
N TRP A 5 4.41 20.29 7.57
CA TRP A 5 4.65 18.88 7.86
C TRP A 5 4.48 18.06 6.57
N THR A 6 5.52 18.03 5.74
CA THR A 6 5.53 17.28 4.49
C THR A 6 6.39 16.02 4.64
N GLY A 7 5.88 14.90 4.12
CA GLY A 7 6.55 13.60 4.13
C GLY A 7 6.42 12.80 5.43
N VAL A 8 7.16 11.70 5.48
CA VAL A 8 7.19 10.77 6.63
C VAL A 8 8.17 11.27 7.68
N GLN A 9 7.77 11.19 8.94
CA GLN A 9 8.60 11.53 10.09
C GLN A 9 8.55 10.40 11.12
N GLU A 10 9.64 10.23 11.84
CA GLU A 10 9.80 9.24 12.90
C GLU A 10 10.10 9.95 14.22
N SER A 11 9.59 9.38 15.30
CA SER A 11 9.94 9.76 16.66
C SER A 11 10.39 8.51 17.42
N GLU A 12 11.51 8.63 18.12
CA GLU A 12 12.07 7.55 18.96
C GLU A 12 11.78 7.76 20.46
N ASP A 13 11.16 8.89 20.82
CA ASP A 13 10.97 9.34 22.21
C ASP A 13 9.48 9.52 22.57
N GLY A 14 8.59 8.83 21.85
CA GLY A 14 7.16 8.87 22.10
C GLY A 14 6.47 10.14 21.61
N GLY A 15 7.07 10.84 20.63
CA GLY A 15 6.49 11.99 19.96
C GLY A 15 6.97 13.35 20.50
N ILE A 16 8.01 13.38 21.33
CA ILE A 16 8.59 14.61 21.88
C ILE A 16 9.44 15.30 20.80
N THR A 17 10.28 14.53 20.11
CA THR A 17 11.08 14.98 18.96
C THR A 17 10.76 14.16 17.71
N TRP A 18 10.94 14.80 16.55
CA TRP A 18 10.60 14.22 15.26
C TRP A 18 11.75 14.46 14.28
N LYS A 19 12.15 13.40 13.56
CA LYS A 19 13.12 13.47 12.47
C LYS A 19 12.42 13.13 11.15
N LYS A 20 12.73 13.87 10.09
CA LYS A 20 12.23 13.57 8.75
C LYS A 20 12.92 12.31 8.22
N LEU A 21 12.13 11.34 7.75
CA LEU A 21 12.66 10.20 7.01
C LEU A 21 12.86 10.58 5.55
N ASN A 22 13.99 10.15 4.98
CA ASN A 22 14.27 10.30 3.56
C ASN A 22 13.47 9.25 2.76
N VAL A 23 12.18 9.51 2.57
CA VAL A 23 11.28 8.65 1.79
C VAL A 23 10.87 9.43 0.54
N PRO A 24 10.85 8.82 -0.66
CA PRO A 24 10.37 9.46 -1.89
C PRO A 24 8.92 10.00 -1.80
N ALA A 25 8.16 9.54 -0.80
CA ALA A 25 6.83 10.03 -0.47
C ALA A 25 6.87 11.42 0.20
N GLU A 26 6.70 12.49 -0.57
CA GLU A 26 6.77 13.86 -0.02
C GLU A 26 5.41 14.55 0.17
N ASN A 27 4.34 14.13 -0.52
CA ASN A 27 3.03 14.77 -0.45
C ASN A 27 1.85 13.77 -0.58
N ARG A 28 0.77 14.01 0.17
CA ARG A 28 -0.49 13.22 0.13
C ARG A 28 -0.30 11.72 0.36
N ILE A 29 0.28 11.40 1.51
CA ILE A 29 0.39 10.03 2.03
C ILE A 29 -0.94 9.67 2.68
N PHE A 30 -1.50 8.52 2.32
CA PHE A 30 -2.78 8.03 2.82
C PHE A 30 -2.65 6.73 3.61
N GLY A 31 -1.49 6.07 3.55
CA GLY A 31 -1.24 4.83 4.28
C GLY A 31 0.24 4.63 4.56
N LEU A 32 0.53 4.05 5.72
CA LEU A 32 1.87 3.68 6.18
C LEU A 32 1.77 2.32 6.87
N ALA A 33 2.76 1.46 6.63
CA ALA A 33 2.93 0.22 7.37
C ALA A 33 4.40 0.01 7.68
N TYR A 34 4.69 -0.58 8.83
CA TYR A 34 6.02 -0.87 9.31
C TYR A 34 6.18 -2.37 9.57
N ASN A 35 7.31 -2.92 9.17
CA ASN A 35 7.72 -4.29 9.42
C ASN A 35 8.78 -4.29 10.54
N PRO A 36 8.42 -4.68 11.77
CA PRO A 36 9.35 -4.68 12.89
C PRO A 36 10.45 -5.73 12.78
N ASP A 37 10.29 -6.75 11.92
CA ASP A 37 11.28 -7.80 11.74
C ASP A 37 12.46 -7.37 10.86
N THR A 38 12.22 -6.44 9.95
CA THR A 38 13.18 -6.03 8.92
C THR A 38 13.54 -4.56 8.97
N ASP A 39 12.94 -3.80 9.90
CA ASP A 39 13.09 -2.35 10.01
C ASP A 39 12.74 -1.64 8.69
N GLU A 40 11.60 -2.03 8.13
CA GLU A 40 11.12 -1.53 6.84
C GLU A 40 9.79 -0.80 6.99
N LEU A 41 9.69 0.33 6.33
CA LEU A 41 8.45 1.10 6.20
C LEU A 41 8.01 1.10 4.74
N VAL A 42 6.72 0.97 4.49
CA VAL A 42 6.10 1.30 3.20
C VAL A 42 5.17 2.49 3.37
N ALA A 43 5.31 3.49 2.49
CA ALA A 43 4.45 4.65 2.40
C ALA A 43 3.67 4.65 1.08
N MET A 44 2.37 4.90 1.20
CA MET A 44 1.38 4.87 0.12
C MET A 44 0.69 6.22 -0.01
N GLY A 45 0.59 6.72 -1.23
CA GLY A 45 -0.08 7.98 -1.55
C GLY A 45 -0.55 8.02 -3.00
N ARG A 46 -1.13 9.13 -3.46
CA ARG A 46 -1.47 9.27 -4.89
C ARG A 46 -0.20 9.16 -5.74
N ASN A 47 -0.11 8.16 -6.62
CA ASN A 47 1.09 7.84 -7.41
C ASN A 47 2.36 7.60 -6.59
N VAL A 48 2.22 7.27 -5.30
CA VAL A 48 3.33 7.00 -4.39
C VAL A 48 3.20 5.57 -3.89
N PHE A 49 4.22 4.77 -4.18
CA PHE A 49 4.45 3.47 -3.57
C PHE A 49 5.95 3.39 -3.31
N SER A 50 6.34 3.59 -2.05
CA SER A 50 7.75 3.74 -1.68
C SER A 50 8.06 3.00 -0.39
N SER A 51 9.33 2.69 -0.20
CA SER A 51 9.82 2.14 1.06
C SER A 51 10.87 3.03 1.69
N TRP A 52 11.14 2.74 2.95
CA TRP A 52 12.30 3.20 3.69
C TRP A 52 12.88 2.04 4.48
N ARG A 53 14.22 1.91 4.46
CA ARG A 53 14.97 0.94 5.26
C ARG A 53 16.34 1.51 5.56
N GLN A 54 16.76 1.49 6.83
CA GLN A 54 18.13 1.84 7.24
C GLN A 54 18.61 3.20 6.65
N GLY A 55 17.72 4.21 6.66
CA GLY A 55 18.04 5.56 6.16
C GLY A 55 17.89 5.74 4.65
N ILE A 56 17.60 4.69 3.89
CA ILE A 56 17.48 4.73 2.43
C ILE A 56 16.01 4.60 2.05
N GLY A 57 15.51 5.61 1.34
CA GLY A 57 14.21 5.58 0.70
C GLY A 57 14.28 5.08 -0.74
N GLU A 58 13.29 4.28 -1.15
CA GLU A 58 13.22 3.71 -2.49
C GLU A 58 11.82 3.86 -3.08
N ASP A 59 11.74 4.22 -4.36
CA ASP A 59 10.51 4.17 -5.14
C ASP A 59 10.28 2.75 -5.66
N LEU A 60 9.16 2.13 -5.26
CA LEU A 60 8.85 0.74 -5.57
C LEU A 60 8.04 0.57 -6.86
N ARG A 61 7.67 1.66 -7.55
CA ARG A 61 6.84 1.61 -8.77
C ARG A 61 7.47 0.78 -9.87
N ALA A 62 8.78 0.94 -10.10
CA ALA A 62 9.54 0.15 -11.07
C ALA A 62 9.43 -1.35 -10.79
N LYS A 63 9.69 -1.74 -9.54
CA LYS A 63 9.65 -3.12 -9.06
C LYS A 63 8.23 -3.72 -9.14
N GLY A 64 7.20 -2.90 -8.93
CA GLY A 64 5.80 -3.31 -9.07
C GLY A 64 5.26 -3.33 -10.51
N GLY A 65 6.03 -2.85 -11.49
CA GLY A 65 5.57 -2.68 -12.88
C GLY A 65 4.52 -1.57 -13.04
N LEU A 66 4.63 -0.50 -12.25
CA LEU A 66 3.66 0.60 -12.15
C LEU A 66 4.14 1.93 -12.76
N GLU A 67 5.34 1.97 -13.37
CA GLU A 67 5.96 3.24 -13.84
C GLU A 67 5.14 4.02 -14.87
N LYS A 68 4.33 3.32 -15.68
CA LYS A 68 3.57 3.90 -16.79
C LYS A 68 2.07 4.05 -16.49
N GLN A 69 1.65 3.80 -15.25
CA GLN A 69 0.23 3.78 -14.87
C GLN A 69 -0.07 4.94 -13.93
N GLU A 70 -1.21 5.62 -14.13
CA GLU A 70 -1.81 6.40 -13.06
C GLU A 70 -2.46 5.42 -12.08
N PHE A 71 -2.02 5.44 -10.82
CA PHE A 71 -2.58 4.56 -9.80
C PHE A 71 -2.88 5.34 -8.52
N TYR A 72 -4.04 5.06 -7.94
CA TYR A 72 -4.34 5.47 -6.59
C TYR A 72 -3.89 4.39 -5.63
N ALA A 73 -2.66 4.55 -5.14
CA ALA A 73 -2.22 3.96 -3.89
C ALA A 73 -2.78 4.81 -2.72
N GLY A 74 -4.11 4.90 -2.59
CA GLY A 74 -4.64 5.94 -1.70
C GLY A 74 -6.11 6.27 -1.72
N ALA A 75 -6.98 5.38 -2.23
CA ALA A 75 -8.32 5.41 -1.66
C ALA A 75 -8.13 5.16 -0.14
N PRO A 76 -8.87 5.83 0.76
CA PRO A 76 -8.72 5.62 2.22
C PRO A 76 -8.86 4.14 2.65
N TYR A 77 -9.28 3.28 1.71
CA TYR A 77 -9.53 1.86 1.84
C TYR A 77 -8.36 0.96 1.40
N THR A 78 -7.29 1.49 0.78
CA THR A 78 -6.12 0.71 0.31
C THR A 78 -4.89 0.99 1.18
N GLN A 79 -5.02 0.83 2.49
CA GLN A 79 -3.88 0.98 3.41
C GLN A 79 -2.95 -0.23 3.30
N PRO A 80 -1.62 -0.06 3.34
CA PRO A 80 -0.72 -1.19 3.49
C PRO A 80 -0.84 -1.76 4.91
N TRP A 81 -0.49 -3.04 5.09
CA TRP A 81 -0.49 -3.67 6.42
C TRP A 81 0.66 -4.65 6.58
N PHE A 82 1.17 -4.77 7.80
CA PHE A 82 2.09 -5.85 8.15
C PHE A 82 1.32 -7.18 8.23
N ASP A 83 1.85 -8.21 7.57
CA ASP A 83 1.41 -9.59 7.67
C ASP A 83 2.47 -10.41 8.44
N PRO A 84 2.20 -10.76 9.72
CA PRO A 84 3.16 -11.50 10.53
C PRO A 84 3.43 -12.92 10.01
N ALA A 85 2.47 -13.56 9.34
CA ALA A 85 2.66 -14.90 8.80
C ALA A 85 3.70 -14.91 7.66
N ARG A 86 3.71 -13.84 6.85
CA ARG A 86 4.68 -13.65 5.75
C ARG A 86 5.93 -12.88 6.18
N ARG A 87 5.89 -12.23 7.34
CA ARG A 87 6.88 -11.25 7.82
C ARG A 87 7.16 -10.18 6.75
N ALA A 88 6.08 -9.70 6.13
CA ALA A 88 6.10 -8.82 4.98
C ALA A 88 5.02 -7.75 5.10
N ILE A 89 5.20 -6.62 4.41
CA ILE A 89 4.15 -5.62 4.26
C ILE A 89 3.34 -5.96 3.02
N LEU A 90 2.05 -6.14 3.18
CA LEU A 90 1.12 -6.30 2.08
C LEU A 90 0.60 -4.94 1.64
N VAL A 91 0.55 -4.73 0.33
CA VAL A 91 0.33 -3.42 -0.28
C VAL A 91 -0.76 -3.54 -1.34
N PRO A 92 -2.01 -3.17 -1.04
CA PRO A 92 -3.06 -3.08 -2.05
C PRO A 92 -2.87 -1.80 -2.88
N VAL A 93 -2.85 -1.94 -4.20
CA VAL A 93 -2.72 -0.83 -5.16
C VAL A 93 -3.90 -0.85 -6.11
N LEU A 94 -4.70 0.23 -6.12
CA LEU A 94 -5.75 0.41 -7.11
C LEU A 94 -5.19 1.13 -8.33
N CYS A 95 -5.16 0.43 -9.46
CA CYS A 95 -4.72 0.94 -10.75
C CYS A 95 -5.91 1.24 -11.64
N TYR A 96 -5.81 2.32 -12.43
CA TYR A 96 -6.76 2.63 -13.49
C TYR A 96 -6.04 2.45 -14.83
N SER A 97 -6.68 1.76 -15.78
CA SER A 97 -6.22 1.72 -17.16
C SER A 97 -7.19 2.43 -18.09
N GLU A 98 -6.79 2.66 -19.33
CA GLU A 98 -7.66 3.23 -20.36
C GLU A 98 -8.99 2.45 -20.45
N GLY A 99 -10.11 3.18 -20.57
CA GLY A 99 -11.45 2.58 -20.66
C GLY A 99 -12.15 2.27 -19.34
N ASP A 100 -11.81 2.96 -18.24
CA ASP A 100 -12.43 2.81 -16.90
C ASP A 100 -12.26 1.41 -16.27
N GLN A 101 -11.30 0.63 -16.76
CA GLN A 101 -10.94 -0.63 -16.15
C GLN A 101 -10.16 -0.37 -14.85
N ARG A 102 -10.68 -0.92 -13.75
CA ARG A 102 -10.10 -0.80 -12.41
C ARG A 102 -9.50 -2.14 -12.02
N ARG A 103 -8.28 -2.12 -11.51
CA ARG A 103 -7.59 -3.33 -11.04
C ARG A 103 -7.04 -3.11 -9.65
N LEU A 104 -7.35 -4.01 -8.74
CA LEU A 104 -6.68 -4.06 -7.45
C LEU A 104 -5.55 -5.08 -7.53
N ILE A 105 -4.32 -4.62 -7.33
CA ILE A 105 -3.13 -5.48 -7.28
C ILE A 105 -2.69 -5.56 -5.83
N LEU A 106 -2.50 -6.77 -5.31
CA LEU A 106 -1.92 -6.99 -3.99
C LEU A 106 -0.44 -7.33 -4.15
N PHE A 107 0.43 -6.49 -3.61
CA PHE A 107 1.86 -6.79 -3.50
C PHE A 107 2.22 -7.25 -2.09
N SER A 108 3.34 -7.97 -2.00
CA SER A 108 4.09 -8.22 -0.78
C SER A 108 5.44 -7.53 -0.91
N PHE A 109 5.82 -6.77 0.12
CA PHE A 109 7.11 -6.11 0.22
C PHE A 109 7.89 -6.65 1.42
N ARG A 110 9.12 -7.09 1.17
CA ARG A 110 10.02 -7.59 2.22
C ARG A 110 11.47 -7.52 1.73
N GLN A 111 12.34 -6.98 2.57
CA GLN A 111 13.78 -6.92 2.33
C GLN A 111 14.18 -6.22 1.02
N GLY A 112 13.38 -5.25 0.57
CA GLY A 112 13.57 -4.54 -0.71
C GLY A 112 12.94 -5.23 -1.92
N GLU A 113 12.37 -6.43 -1.76
CA GLU A 113 11.73 -7.18 -2.84
C GLU A 113 10.23 -6.89 -2.90
N VAL A 114 9.70 -6.79 -4.11
CA VAL A 114 8.26 -6.60 -4.39
C VAL A 114 7.74 -7.83 -5.15
N GLU A 115 6.83 -8.57 -4.54
CA GLU A 115 6.17 -9.73 -5.14
C GLU A 115 4.69 -9.40 -5.41
N ARG A 116 4.18 -9.66 -6.61
CA ARG A 116 2.75 -9.58 -6.89
C ARG A 116 2.07 -10.87 -6.42
N LEU A 117 1.16 -10.77 -5.45
CA LEU A 117 0.43 -11.91 -4.89
C LEU A 117 -0.91 -12.18 -5.59
N ALA A 118 -1.62 -11.12 -5.97
CA ALA A 118 -2.94 -11.23 -6.59
C ALA A 118 -3.27 -10.01 -7.44
N GLU A 119 -4.20 -10.20 -8.37
CA GLU A 119 -4.77 -9.14 -9.19
C GLU A 119 -6.27 -9.41 -9.39
N LEU A 120 -7.07 -8.37 -9.19
CA LEU A 120 -8.52 -8.44 -9.31
C LEU A 120 -9.03 -7.34 -10.22
N SER A 121 -9.74 -7.72 -11.27
CA SER A 121 -10.50 -6.78 -12.10
C SER A 121 -11.79 -6.39 -11.38
N LEU A 122 -11.95 -5.09 -11.16
CA LEU A 122 -13.08 -4.50 -10.47
C LEU A 122 -13.98 -3.76 -11.47
N ASP A 123 -15.29 -3.97 -11.34
CA ASP A 123 -16.28 -3.21 -12.10
C ASP A 123 -16.57 -1.83 -11.50
N LYS A 124 -16.20 -1.63 -10.22
CA LYS A 124 -16.49 -0.46 -9.39
C LYS A 124 -15.31 -0.14 -8.48
N GLU A 125 -15.25 1.10 -8.01
CA GLU A 125 -14.24 1.48 -7.01
C GLU A 125 -14.47 0.70 -5.71
N PRO A 126 -13.41 0.16 -5.09
CA PRO A 126 -13.53 -0.48 -3.79
C PRO A 126 -13.80 0.56 -2.71
N ILE A 127 -14.77 0.26 -1.85
CA ILE A 127 -15.07 1.03 -0.64
C ILE A 127 -14.44 0.41 0.61
N TYR A 128 -13.87 -0.79 0.48
CA TYR A 128 -13.15 -1.46 1.55
C TYR A 128 -12.18 -2.48 0.95
N VAL A 129 -10.94 -2.48 1.42
CA VAL A 129 -9.98 -3.57 1.24
C VAL A 129 -9.47 -3.94 2.62
N GLY A 130 -9.63 -5.20 2.99
CA GLY A 130 -9.20 -5.69 4.29
C GLY A 130 -8.67 -7.11 4.21
N ARG A 131 -8.10 -7.57 5.31
CA ARG A 131 -7.64 -8.95 5.43
C ARG A 131 -8.09 -9.58 6.73
N SER A 132 -8.25 -10.89 6.70
CA SER A 132 -8.42 -11.73 7.89
C SER A 132 -7.99 -13.14 7.54
N GLU A 133 -7.25 -13.80 8.43
CA GLU A 133 -6.93 -15.24 8.35
C GLU A 133 -6.59 -15.77 6.95
N GLY A 134 -5.54 -15.22 6.34
CA GLY A 134 -5.10 -15.66 5.02
C GLY A 134 -6.07 -15.34 3.88
N HIS A 135 -7.04 -14.46 4.08
CA HIS A 135 -7.96 -13.99 3.04
C HIS A 135 -7.87 -12.48 2.85
N LEU A 136 -8.08 -12.05 1.61
CA LEU A 136 -8.32 -10.67 1.22
C LEU A 136 -9.81 -10.48 0.95
N TYR A 137 -10.37 -9.42 1.51
CA TYR A 137 -11.76 -9.00 1.34
C TYR A 137 -11.76 -7.68 0.57
N VAL A 138 -12.51 -7.63 -0.52
CA VAL A 138 -12.70 -6.39 -1.29
C VAL A 138 -14.19 -6.17 -1.46
N ALA A 139 -14.71 -5.06 -0.93
CA ALA A 139 -16.09 -4.66 -1.17
C ALA A 139 -16.14 -3.47 -2.12
N THR A 140 -16.99 -3.55 -3.13
CA THR A 140 -17.33 -2.44 -4.02
C THR A 140 -18.78 -2.03 -3.77
N ALA A 141 -19.11 -0.76 -4.00
CA ALA A 141 -20.46 -0.26 -3.89
C ALA A 141 -20.80 0.71 -5.02
N GLY A 142 -22.09 0.82 -5.34
CA GLY A 142 -22.58 1.77 -6.34
C GLY A 142 -24.10 1.82 -6.38
N PRO A 143 -24.68 2.69 -7.23
CA PRO A 143 -26.14 2.97 -7.25
C PRO A 143 -27.02 1.74 -7.51
N ARG A 144 -26.47 0.69 -8.14
CA ARG A 144 -27.15 -0.56 -8.47
C ARG A 144 -26.63 -1.75 -7.66
N GLY A 145 -26.19 -1.51 -6.42
CA GLY A 145 -25.64 -2.53 -5.51
C GLY A 145 -24.12 -2.66 -5.56
N GLY A 146 -23.58 -3.59 -4.76
CA GLY A 146 -22.16 -3.82 -4.57
C GLY A 146 -21.74 -5.27 -4.80
N LYS A 147 -20.43 -5.54 -4.82
CA LYS A 147 -19.86 -6.89 -4.84
C LYS A 147 -18.90 -7.07 -3.68
N LEU A 148 -18.91 -8.24 -3.07
CA LEU A 148 -17.88 -8.69 -2.14
C LEU A 148 -17.03 -9.74 -2.86
N TYR A 149 -15.73 -9.48 -2.94
CA TYR A 149 -14.74 -10.41 -3.44
C TYR A 149 -13.98 -10.98 -2.24
N LEU A 150 -13.80 -12.30 -2.25
CA LEU A 150 -13.02 -13.03 -1.27
C LEU A 150 -11.91 -13.77 -2.01
N LEU A 151 -10.65 -13.48 -1.67
CA LEU A 151 -9.50 -14.15 -2.26
C LEU A 151 -8.74 -14.87 -1.15
N SER A 152 -8.47 -16.16 -1.35
CA SER A 152 -7.51 -16.87 -0.50
C SER A 152 -6.09 -16.43 -0.85
N LEU A 153 -5.31 -16.08 0.18
CA LEU A 153 -3.90 -15.75 0.13
C LEU A 153 -3.03 -16.94 0.57
N SER A 154 -3.61 -18.13 0.75
CA SER A 154 -2.84 -19.35 1.02
C SER A 154 -1.89 -19.64 -0.15
N ARG A 155 -0.62 -19.93 0.14
CA ARG A 155 0.27 -20.51 -0.87
C ARG A 155 -0.29 -21.89 -1.23
N GLY A 156 -0.45 -22.17 -2.53
CA GLY A 156 -0.71 -23.54 -2.98
C GLY A 156 0.38 -24.44 -2.41
N SER A 157 -0.04 -25.50 -1.71
CA SER A 157 0.82 -26.55 -1.18
C SER A 157 1.50 -27.33 -2.28
#